data_AF-A0A7T7R4G3-F1
#
_entry.id   AF-A0A7T7R4G3-F1
#
_cell.length_a   1.000
_cell.length_b   1.000
_cell.length_c   1.000
_cell.angle_alpha   90.00
_cell.angle_beta   90.00
_cell.angle_gamma   90.00
#
_symmetry.space_group_name_H-M   'P 1'
#
loop_
_entity.id
_entity.type
_entity.pdbx_description
1 polymer ?
#
loop_
_entity_poly.entity_id
_entity_poly.type
_entity_poly.pdbx_seq_one_letter_code
_entity_poly.pdbx_strand_id
1 'polypeptide(L)'
;MAEEYLSFWGAIAGALIGAFALFRIARKTAGNVYENFKADKLVEAKRDIFLSLVDHWMNYLMVVNTFRVNPQEEYVKAIFQATKDLVSSLHKSNFISEPKTKKEVMLFTLDFSRKNLELSKITNNWYSSQEQDLCNLFEILERLGDQALDLQNLLRTELGIANDPEIDSFLLEKQKEFSHDMKHILFNEE
;
A
#
# COMPACT_ATOMS: atom_id res chain seq x y z
N MET A 1 -21.19 69.89 15.93
CA MET A 1 -19.83 70.01 16.52
C MET A 1 -19.47 68.83 17.43
N ALA A 2 -19.97 68.71 18.67
CA ALA A 2 -19.57 67.61 19.58
C ALA A 2 -20.11 66.22 19.19
N GLU A 3 -21.38 66.14 18.77
CA GLU A 3 -22.01 64.87 18.31
C GLU A 3 -21.41 64.34 16.99
N GLU A 4 -21.07 65.23 16.05
CA GLU A 4 -20.42 64.87 14.79
C GLU A 4 -19.00 64.32 15.00
N TYR A 5 -18.25 64.89 15.95
CA TYR A 5 -16.93 64.38 16.33
C TYR A 5 -17.02 62.99 16.97
N LEU A 6 -18.00 62.77 17.86
CA LEU A 6 -18.22 61.48 18.50
C LEU A 6 -18.63 60.40 17.48
N SER A 7 -19.50 60.78 16.52
CA SER A 7 -19.94 59.93 15.41
C SER A 7 -18.78 59.56 14.47
N PHE A 8 -17.92 60.52 14.12
CA PHE A 8 -16.75 60.32 13.26
C PHE A 8 -15.71 59.39 13.90
N TRP A 9 -15.36 59.60 15.18
CA TRP A 9 -14.42 58.73 15.89
C TRP A 9 -15.01 57.34 16.18
N GLY A 10 -16.32 57.24 16.41
CA GLY A 10 -17.04 55.97 16.52
C GLY A 10 -17.01 55.16 15.22
N ALA A 11 -17.17 55.83 14.06
CA ALA A 11 -17.07 55.20 12.75
C ALA A 11 -15.64 54.70 12.46
N ILE A 12 -14.60 55.48 12.81
CA ILE A 12 -13.20 55.07 12.66
C ILE A 12 -12.87 53.89 13.58
N ALA A 13 -13.28 53.94 14.85
CA ALA A 13 -13.07 52.84 15.78
C ALA A 13 -13.78 51.57 15.34
N GLY A 14 -15.03 51.68 14.85
CA GLY A 14 -15.78 50.57 14.27
C GLY A 14 -15.10 49.97 13.04
N ALA A 15 -14.57 50.80 12.13
CA ALA A 15 -13.84 50.36 10.95
C ALA A 15 -12.53 49.63 11.31
N LEU A 16 -11.78 50.12 12.29
CA LEU A 16 -10.54 49.50 12.76
C LEU A 16 -10.80 48.14 13.45
N ILE A 17 -11.85 48.04 14.27
CA ILE A 17 -12.27 46.77 14.88
C ILE A 17 -12.71 45.78 13.81
N GLY A 18 -13.50 46.22 12.83
CA GLY A 18 -13.92 45.39 11.69
C GLY A 18 -12.73 44.88 10.86
N ALA A 19 -11.77 45.75 10.55
CA ALA A 19 -10.55 45.38 9.82
C ALA A 19 -9.69 44.37 10.62
N PHE A 20 -9.56 44.55 11.93
CA PHE A 20 -8.83 43.62 12.79
C PHE A 20 -9.50 42.24 12.88
N ALA A 21 -10.84 42.20 12.97
CA ALA A 21 -11.61 40.97 12.95
C ALA A 21 -11.45 40.23 11.61
N LEU A 22 -11.55 40.93 10.48
CA LEU A 22 -11.33 40.36 9.14
C LEU A 22 -9.91 39.81 9.00
N PHE A 23 -8.90 40.52 9.49
CA PHE A 23 -7.52 40.07 9.47
C PHE A 23 -7.30 38.77 10.27
N ARG A 24 -7.88 38.71 11.49
CA ARG A 24 -7.85 37.49 12.33
C ARG A 24 -8.52 36.30 11.65
N ILE A 25 -9.68 36.51 11.04
CA ILE A 25 -10.42 35.47 10.31
C ILE A 25 -9.62 35.01 9.10
N ALA A 26 -9.16 35.93 8.25
CA ALA A 26 -8.36 35.61 7.06
C ALA A 26 -7.10 34.81 7.41
N ARG A 27 -6.38 35.19 8.47
CA ARG A 27 -5.20 34.47 8.94
C ARG A 27 -5.53 33.07 9.44
N LYS A 28 -6.63 32.89 10.19
CA LYS A 28 -7.07 31.59 10.68
C LYS A 28 -7.52 30.68 9.52
N THR A 29 -8.29 31.22 8.58
CA THR A 29 -8.74 30.50 7.38
C THR A 29 -7.57 30.10 6.50
N ALA A 30 -6.60 31.00 6.26
CA ALA A 30 -5.39 30.69 5.50
C ALA A 30 -4.56 29.58 6.16
N GLY A 31 -4.40 29.62 7.49
CA GLY A 31 -3.73 28.55 8.24
C GLY A 31 -4.44 27.20 8.11
N ASN A 32 -5.76 27.18 8.27
CA ASN A 32 -6.55 25.95 8.11
C ASN A 32 -6.51 25.40 6.69
N VAL A 33 -6.59 26.27 5.67
CA VAL A 33 -6.48 25.87 4.26
C VAL A 33 -5.10 25.29 3.97
N TYR A 34 -4.03 25.87 4.52
CA TYR A 34 -2.67 25.37 4.35
C TYR A 34 -2.47 23.99 4.99
N GLU A 35 -2.94 23.78 6.21
CA GLU A 35 -2.86 22.48 6.89
C GLU A 35 -3.70 21.42 6.16
N ASN A 36 -4.91 21.76 5.71
CA ASN A 36 -5.75 20.87 4.91
C ASN A 36 -5.06 20.51 3.58
N PHE A 37 -4.49 21.49 2.89
CA PHE A 37 -3.75 21.23 1.64
C PHE A 37 -2.56 20.30 1.85
N LYS A 38 -1.81 20.47 2.94
CA LYS A 38 -0.70 19.57 3.29
C LYS A 38 -1.20 18.16 3.62
N ALA A 39 -2.30 18.04 4.34
CA ALA A 39 -2.94 16.76 4.64
C ALA A 39 -3.41 16.06 3.36
N ASP A 40 -4.07 16.78 2.45
CA ASP A 40 -4.51 16.26 1.16
C ASP A 40 -3.33 15.76 0.32
N LYS A 41 -2.23 16.53 0.27
CA LYS A 41 -1.00 16.13 -0.43
C LYS A 41 -0.35 14.88 0.18
N LEU A 42 -0.40 14.74 1.50
CA LEU A 42 0.09 13.54 2.16
C LEU A 42 -0.80 12.32 1.84
N VAL A 43 -2.12 12.47 1.84
CA VAL A 43 -3.06 11.40 1.48
C VAL A 43 -2.85 10.99 0.02
N GLU A 44 -2.68 11.95 -0.89
CA GLU A 44 -2.36 11.69 -2.30
C GLU A 44 -1.05 10.90 -2.44
N ALA A 45 0.02 11.33 -1.75
CA ALA A 45 1.30 10.62 -1.75
C ALA A 45 1.20 9.20 -1.17
N LYS A 46 0.45 9.01 -0.08
CA LYS A 46 0.18 7.68 0.51
C LYS A 46 -0.53 6.79 -0.50
N ARG A 47 -1.60 7.29 -1.11
CA ARG A 47 -2.40 6.56 -2.11
C ARG A 47 -1.52 6.08 -3.26
N ASP A 48 -0.71 6.98 -3.84
CA ASP A 48 0.11 6.64 -5.00
C ASP A 48 1.19 5.59 -4.64
N ILE A 49 1.78 5.68 -3.45
CA ILE A 49 2.73 4.67 -2.94
C ILE A 49 2.04 3.32 -2.72
N PHE A 50 0.86 3.31 -2.10
CA PHE A 50 0.14 2.05 -1.80
C PHE A 50 -0.39 1.37 -3.07
N LEU A 51 -0.88 2.14 -4.04
CA LEU A 51 -1.25 1.59 -5.36
C LEU A 51 -0.03 0.99 -6.07
N SER A 52 1.10 1.69 -6.02
CA SER A 52 2.35 1.17 -6.55
C SER A 52 2.77 -0.13 -5.85
N LEU A 53 2.56 -0.28 -4.53
CA LEU A 53 2.82 -1.54 -3.83
C LEU A 53 1.96 -2.68 -4.36
N VAL A 54 0.67 -2.45 -4.61
CA VAL A 54 -0.23 -3.45 -5.20
C VAL A 54 0.28 -3.90 -6.58
N ASP A 55 0.68 -2.95 -7.43
CA ASP A 55 1.20 -3.26 -8.77
C ASP A 55 2.47 -4.13 -8.71
N HIS A 56 3.40 -3.79 -7.81
CA HIS A 56 4.64 -4.56 -7.65
C HIS A 56 4.40 -5.94 -7.04
N TRP A 57 3.43 -6.07 -6.15
CA TRP A 57 3.01 -7.36 -5.60
C TRP A 57 2.46 -8.28 -6.69
N MET A 58 1.56 -7.75 -7.54
CA MET A 58 1.01 -8.49 -8.68
C MET A 58 2.10 -8.89 -9.67
N ASN A 59 3.02 -7.98 -10.01
CA ASN A 59 4.13 -8.30 -10.90
C ASN A 59 5.03 -9.40 -10.32
N TYR A 60 5.34 -9.36 -9.03
CA TYR A 60 6.09 -10.42 -8.36
C TYR A 60 5.39 -11.78 -8.45
N LEU A 61 4.09 -11.84 -8.15
CA LEU A 61 3.30 -13.08 -8.25
C LEU A 61 3.26 -13.63 -9.68
N MET A 62 3.21 -12.77 -10.69
CA MET A 62 3.28 -13.21 -12.08
C MET A 62 4.64 -13.82 -12.38
N VAL A 63 5.73 -13.14 -12.02
CA VAL A 63 7.10 -13.57 -12.36
C VAL A 63 7.50 -14.83 -11.60
N VAL A 64 7.17 -14.97 -10.31
CA VAL A 64 7.58 -16.11 -9.48
C VAL A 64 7.04 -17.44 -10.01
N ASN A 65 5.92 -17.42 -10.74
CA ASN A 65 5.31 -18.61 -11.34
C ASN A 65 5.89 -18.98 -12.72
N THR A 66 6.75 -18.15 -13.31
CA THR A 66 7.25 -18.35 -14.69
C THR A 66 8.49 -19.25 -14.79
N PHE A 67 9.06 -19.69 -13.67
CA PHE A 67 10.29 -20.51 -13.66
C PHE A 67 10.17 -21.84 -14.43
N ARG A 68 8.95 -22.33 -14.63
CA ARG A 68 8.69 -23.58 -15.38
C ARG A 68 8.66 -23.39 -16.90
N VAL A 69 8.44 -22.16 -17.36
CA VAL A 69 8.26 -21.84 -18.78
C VAL A 69 9.43 -21.03 -19.35
N ASN A 70 10.12 -20.26 -18.51
CA ASN A 70 11.22 -19.40 -18.93
C ASN A 70 12.59 -20.07 -18.71
N PRO A 71 13.57 -19.82 -19.59
CA PRO A 71 14.97 -20.18 -19.36
C PRO A 71 15.48 -19.60 -18.04
N GLN A 72 16.40 -20.32 -17.38
CA GLN A 72 16.91 -19.96 -16.04
C GLN A 72 17.45 -18.52 -15.99
N GLU A 73 18.26 -18.12 -16.96
CA GLU A 73 18.86 -16.78 -16.98
C GLU A 73 17.79 -15.67 -17.06
N GLU A 74 16.77 -15.87 -17.91
CA GLU A 74 15.66 -14.93 -18.06
C GLU A 74 14.82 -14.84 -16.79
N TYR A 75 14.50 -15.99 -16.18
CA TYR A 75 13.79 -16.05 -14.91
C TYR A 75 14.56 -15.36 -13.80
N VAL A 76 15.85 -15.67 -13.62
CA VAL A 76 16.69 -15.07 -12.56
C VAL A 76 16.72 -13.55 -12.67
N LYS A 77 16.86 -13.02 -13.89
CA LYS A 77 16.82 -11.58 -14.12
C LYS A 77 15.45 -10.98 -13.78
N ALA A 78 14.37 -11.63 -14.23
CA ALA A 78 13.01 -11.15 -13.99
C ALA A 78 12.64 -11.18 -12.49
N ILE A 79 12.90 -12.29 -11.79
CA ILE A 79 12.54 -12.46 -10.39
C ILE A 79 13.36 -11.54 -9.48
N PHE A 80 14.64 -11.31 -9.80
CA PHE A 80 15.47 -10.35 -9.09
C PHE A 80 14.88 -8.94 -9.19
N GLN A 81 14.52 -8.51 -10.40
CA GLN A 81 13.94 -7.18 -10.62
C GLN A 81 12.59 -7.04 -9.92
N ALA A 82 11.69 -8.02 -10.07
CA ALA A 82 10.39 -8.01 -9.43
C ALA A 82 10.49 -8.00 -7.89
N THR A 83 11.40 -8.81 -7.31
CA THR A 83 11.66 -8.82 -5.87
C THR A 83 12.18 -7.46 -5.39
N LYS A 84 13.16 -6.89 -6.11
CA LYS A 84 13.76 -5.60 -5.76
C LYS A 84 12.71 -4.50 -5.76
N ASP A 85 11.85 -4.46 -6.78
CA ASP A 85 10.83 -3.42 -6.90
C ASP A 85 9.75 -3.56 -5.83
N LEU A 86 9.32 -4.79 -5.53
CA LEU A 86 8.39 -5.07 -4.43
C LEU A 86 8.97 -4.66 -3.07
N VAL A 87 10.19 -5.07 -2.74
CA VAL A 87 10.86 -4.70 -1.48
C VAL A 87 11.05 -3.19 -1.38
N SER A 88 11.42 -2.53 -2.48
CA SER A 88 11.50 -1.07 -2.54
C SER A 88 10.15 -0.41 -2.25
N SER A 89 9.07 -0.91 -2.84
CA SER A 89 7.72 -0.39 -2.62
C SER A 89 7.22 -0.63 -1.19
N LEU A 90 7.55 -1.77 -0.59
CA LEU A 90 7.28 -2.07 0.81
C LEU A 90 8.00 -1.09 1.75
N HIS A 91 9.27 -0.78 1.49
CA HIS A 91 10.00 0.22 2.29
C HIS A 91 9.45 1.64 2.11
N LYS A 92 9.03 2.03 0.91
CA LYS A 92 8.35 3.32 0.67
C LYS A 92 7.02 3.38 1.43
N SER A 93 6.25 2.30 1.41
CA SER A 93 4.99 2.20 2.16
C SER A 93 5.24 2.31 3.66
N ASN A 94 6.24 1.57 4.18
CA ASN A 94 6.67 1.67 5.58
C ASN A 94 7.06 3.10 5.98
N PHE A 95 7.74 3.83 5.10
CA PHE A 95 8.20 5.19 5.38
C PHE A 95 7.04 6.18 5.51
N ILE A 96 6.03 6.08 4.63
CA ILE A 96 4.89 7.01 4.58
C ILE A 96 3.75 6.64 5.52
N SER A 97 3.70 5.39 5.98
CA SER A 97 2.61 4.86 6.81
C SER A 97 2.56 5.39 8.24
N GLU A 98 1.34 5.42 8.80
CA GLU A 98 1.09 5.63 10.23
C GLU A 98 1.76 4.54 11.10
N PRO A 99 2.07 4.80 12.38
CA PRO A 99 2.85 3.88 13.22
C PRO A 99 2.36 2.42 13.26
N LYS A 100 1.03 2.22 13.29
CA LYS A 100 0.43 0.88 13.31
C LYS A 100 0.67 0.15 11.99
N THR A 101 0.28 0.74 10.87
CA THR A 101 0.47 0.16 9.53
C THR A 101 1.95 -0.02 9.22
N LYS A 102 2.79 0.96 9.57
CA LYS A 102 4.24 0.91 9.43
C LYS A 102 4.82 -0.36 10.05
N LYS A 103 4.44 -0.68 11.28
CA LYS A 103 4.87 -1.91 11.96
C LYS A 103 4.51 -3.16 11.14
N GLU A 104 3.25 -3.27 10.71
CA GLU A 104 2.76 -4.44 9.98
C GLU A 104 3.40 -4.57 8.59
N VAL A 105 3.62 -3.46 7.86
CA VAL A 105 4.39 -3.45 6.61
C VAL A 105 5.81 -3.98 6.84
N MET A 106 6.47 -3.58 7.93
CA MET A 106 7.83 -4.05 8.24
C MET A 106 7.85 -5.55 8.56
N LEU A 107 6.90 -6.02 9.38
CA LEU A 107 6.80 -7.44 9.72
C LEU A 107 6.56 -8.28 8.46
N PHE A 108 5.66 -7.85 7.58
CA PHE A 108 5.45 -8.48 6.29
C PHE A 108 6.73 -8.49 5.44
N THR A 109 7.44 -7.36 5.35
CA THR A 109 8.68 -7.24 4.55
C THR A 109 9.74 -8.23 5.00
N LEU A 110 9.91 -8.40 6.31
CA LEU A 110 10.87 -9.34 6.89
C LEU A 110 10.48 -10.80 6.64
N ASP A 111 9.21 -11.14 6.82
CA ASP A 111 8.70 -12.50 6.56
C ASP A 111 8.76 -12.83 5.06
N PHE A 112 8.35 -11.90 4.20
CA PHE A 112 8.50 -11.99 2.75
C PHE A 112 9.94 -12.25 2.35
N SER A 113 10.90 -11.49 2.88
CA SER A 113 12.32 -11.66 2.54
C SER A 113 12.84 -13.06 2.88
N ARG A 114 12.39 -13.62 4.02
CA ARG A 114 12.73 -14.98 4.43
C ARG A 114 12.10 -16.03 3.50
N LYS A 115 10.80 -15.90 3.25
CA LYS A 115 10.04 -16.82 2.39
C LYS A 115 10.51 -16.76 0.94
N ASN A 116 10.91 -15.60 0.45
CA ASN A 116 11.45 -15.44 -0.90
C ASN A 116 12.81 -16.15 -1.06
N LEU A 117 13.61 -16.23 0.00
CA LEU A 117 14.83 -17.04 0.00
C LEU A 117 14.50 -18.55 -0.11
N GLU A 118 13.45 -19.00 0.56
CA GLU A 118 12.95 -20.39 0.46
C GLU A 118 12.44 -20.68 -0.96
N LEU A 119 11.61 -19.80 -1.52
CA LEU A 119 11.15 -19.89 -2.91
C LEU A 119 12.31 -19.93 -3.90
N SER A 120 13.34 -19.10 -3.69
CA SER A 120 14.53 -19.10 -4.54
C SER A 120 15.23 -20.46 -4.55
N LYS A 121 15.31 -21.15 -3.40
CA LYS A 121 15.87 -22.51 -3.31
C LYS A 121 15.04 -23.50 -4.11
N ILE A 122 13.71 -23.46 -3.97
CA ILE A 122 12.80 -24.34 -4.72
C ILE A 122 12.99 -24.13 -6.23
N THR A 123 13.02 -22.88 -6.70
CA THR A 123 13.19 -22.60 -8.13
C THR A 123 14.58 -22.96 -8.65
N ASN A 124 15.64 -22.82 -7.84
CA ASN A 124 16.98 -23.24 -8.23
C ASN A 124 17.10 -24.77 -8.33
N ASN A 125 16.45 -25.50 -7.42
CA ASN A 125 16.38 -26.96 -7.48
C ASN A 125 15.64 -27.42 -8.73
N TRP A 126 14.53 -26.75 -9.09
CA TRP A 126 13.81 -27.04 -10.35
C TRP A 126 14.73 -26.97 -11.58
N TYR A 127 15.54 -25.92 -11.71
CA TYR A 127 16.48 -25.80 -12.85
C TYR A 127 17.65 -26.79 -12.79
N SER A 128 18.03 -27.26 -11.58
CA SER A 128 19.20 -28.13 -11.39
C SER A 128 18.87 -29.62 -11.54
N SER A 129 17.72 -30.06 -11.02
CA SER A 129 17.35 -31.47 -10.90
C SER A 129 15.94 -31.80 -11.39
N GLN A 130 15.15 -30.80 -11.80
CA GLN A 130 13.70 -30.93 -12.08
C GLN A 130 12.91 -31.58 -10.93
N GLU A 131 13.43 -31.51 -9.70
CA GLU A 131 12.68 -31.97 -8.53
C GLU A 131 11.46 -31.08 -8.27
N GLN A 132 10.31 -31.74 -8.05
CA GLN A 132 9.02 -31.11 -7.82
C GLN A 132 8.77 -30.91 -6.32
N ASP A 133 9.24 -29.81 -5.74
CA ASP A 133 8.73 -29.31 -4.45
C ASP A 133 7.69 -28.19 -4.64
N LEU A 134 6.80 -28.41 -5.61
CA LEU A 134 5.79 -27.42 -5.98
C LEU A 134 4.73 -27.26 -4.87
N CYS A 135 4.44 -28.30 -4.08
CA CYS A 135 3.51 -28.20 -2.95
C CYS A 135 3.98 -27.13 -1.96
N ASN A 136 5.25 -27.18 -1.55
CA ASN A 136 5.85 -26.19 -0.65
C ASN A 136 5.89 -24.79 -1.29
N LEU A 137 6.16 -24.69 -2.61
CA LEU A 137 6.07 -23.41 -3.33
C LEU A 137 4.69 -22.78 -3.17
N PHE A 138 3.62 -23.54 -3.43
CA PHE A 138 2.27 -23.03 -3.31
C PHE A 138 1.87 -22.70 -1.87
N GLU A 139 2.27 -23.50 -0.88
CA GLU A 139 2.02 -23.20 0.53
C GLU A 139 2.68 -21.88 0.96
N ILE A 140 3.91 -21.63 0.51
CA ILE A 140 4.60 -20.37 0.79
C ILE A 140 3.87 -19.20 0.14
N LEU A 141 3.49 -19.32 -1.14
CA LEU A 141 2.80 -18.27 -1.90
C LEU A 141 1.40 -17.98 -1.35
N GLU A 142 0.65 -19.01 -0.96
CA GLU A 142 -0.67 -18.89 -0.35
C GLU A 142 -0.59 -18.13 0.97
N ARG A 143 0.34 -18.51 1.85
CA ARG A 143 0.54 -17.80 3.12
C ARG A 143 0.96 -16.34 2.91
N LEU A 144 1.81 -16.06 1.92
CA LEU A 144 2.15 -14.69 1.58
C LEU A 144 0.95 -13.92 1.02
N GLY A 145 0.10 -14.58 0.23
CA GLY A 145 -1.14 -14.02 -0.31
C GLY A 145 -2.11 -13.59 0.80
N ASP A 146 -2.35 -14.46 1.78
CA ASP A 146 -3.17 -14.15 2.95
C ASP A 146 -2.64 -12.92 3.71
N GLN A 147 -1.33 -12.90 3.99
CA GLN A 147 -0.69 -11.78 4.69
C GLN A 147 -0.71 -10.48 3.86
N ALA A 148 -0.60 -10.59 2.54
CA ALA A 148 -0.70 -9.44 1.64
C ALA A 148 -2.12 -8.86 1.61
N LEU A 149 -3.16 -9.69 1.68
CA LEU A 149 -4.55 -9.25 1.78
C LEU A 149 -4.80 -8.50 3.10
N ASP A 150 -4.33 -9.05 4.23
CA ASP A 150 -4.40 -8.37 5.53
C ASP A 150 -3.70 -7.01 5.49
N LEU A 151 -2.52 -6.96 4.86
CA LEU A 151 -1.77 -5.72 4.68
C LEU A 151 -2.53 -4.72 3.81
N GLN A 152 -3.13 -5.17 2.71
CA GLN A 152 -3.95 -4.34 1.83
C GLN A 152 -5.13 -3.72 2.58
N ASN A 153 -5.81 -4.48 3.44
CA ASN A 153 -6.92 -4.00 4.26
C ASN A 153 -6.47 -2.93 5.26
N LEU A 154 -5.28 -3.07 5.86
CA LEU A 154 -4.69 -2.05 6.71
C LEU A 154 -4.35 -0.76 5.94
N LEU A 155 -3.76 -0.89 4.75
CA LEU A 155 -3.42 0.26 3.90
C LEU A 155 -4.68 1.02 3.45
N ARG A 156 -5.75 0.31 3.10
CA ARG A 156 -7.06 0.90 2.78
C ARG A 156 -7.64 1.71 3.94
N THR A 157 -7.61 1.13 5.14
CA THR A 157 -8.08 1.80 6.36
C THR A 157 -7.30 3.08 6.63
N GLU A 158 -5.98 3.06 6.41
CA GLU A 158 -5.14 4.26 6.56
C GLU A 158 -5.48 5.36 5.56
N LEU A 159 -5.93 5.01 4.35
CA LEU A 159 -6.44 5.96 3.36
C LEU A 159 -7.87 6.46 3.67
N GLY A 160 -8.48 6.00 4.76
CA GLY A 160 -9.87 6.32 5.10
C GLY A 160 -10.90 5.55 4.27
N ILE A 161 -10.48 4.49 3.57
CA ILE A 161 -11.37 3.62 2.81
C ILE A 161 -11.88 2.53 3.73
N ALA A 162 -13.20 2.46 3.92
CA ALA A 162 -13.82 1.40 4.71
C ALA A 162 -13.64 0.04 4.05
N ASN A 163 -13.32 -0.96 4.87
CA ASN A 163 -13.34 -2.36 4.48
C ASN A 163 -14.72 -2.92 4.80
N ASP A 164 -15.21 -3.79 3.92
CA ASP A 164 -16.48 -4.49 4.09
C ASP A 164 -16.16 -5.96 4.41
N PRO A 165 -16.37 -6.42 5.65
CA PRO A 165 -16.01 -7.78 6.04
C PRO A 165 -16.68 -8.87 5.20
N GLU A 166 -17.89 -8.64 4.68
CA GLU A 166 -18.60 -9.61 3.85
C GLU A 166 -17.93 -9.73 2.48
N ILE A 167 -17.59 -8.58 1.87
CA ILE A 167 -16.88 -8.55 0.58
C ILE A 167 -15.46 -9.08 0.72
N ASP A 168 -14.73 -8.71 1.78
CA ASP A 168 -13.38 -9.19 2.02
C ASP A 168 -13.34 -10.71 2.22
N SER A 169 -14.31 -11.26 2.96
CA SER A 169 -14.45 -12.71 3.15
C SER A 169 -14.76 -13.42 1.83
N PHE A 170 -15.67 -12.86 1.02
CA PHE A 170 -15.99 -13.38 -0.31
C PHE A 170 -14.77 -13.37 -1.24
N LEU A 171 -13.98 -12.28 -1.26
CA LEU A 171 -12.78 -12.18 -2.09
C LEU A 171 -11.72 -13.20 -1.65
N LEU A 172 -11.52 -13.37 -0.34
CA LEU A 172 -10.61 -14.39 0.21
C LEU A 172 -11.03 -15.80 -0.19
N GLU A 173 -12.33 -16.10 -0.11
CA GLU A 173 -12.86 -17.40 -0.53
C GLU A 173 -12.60 -17.65 -2.03
N LYS A 174 -12.82 -16.64 -2.88
CA LYS A 174 -12.54 -16.74 -4.33
C LYS A 174 -11.05 -16.91 -4.64
N GLN A 175 -10.16 -16.27 -3.88
CA GLN A 175 -8.72 -16.48 -4.02
C GLN A 175 -8.30 -17.91 -3.63
N LYS A 176 -8.91 -18.46 -2.58
CA LYS A 176 -8.68 -19.85 -2.14
C LYS A 176 -9.19 -20.87 -3.15
N GLU A 177 -10.42 -20.68 -3.66
CA GLU A 177 -10.97 -21.50 -4.75
C GLU A 177 -10.04 -21.49 -5.96
N PHE A 178 -9.63 -20.30 -6.42
CA PHE A 178 -8.73 -20.17 -7.56
C PHE A 178 -7.37 -20.85 -7.32
N SER A 179 -6.78 -20.68 -6.14
CA SER A 179 -5.53 -21.35 -5.75
C SER A 179 -5.67 -22.88 -5.77
N HIS A 180 -6.78 -23.40 -5.23
CA HIS A 180 -7.09 -24.82 -5.24
C HIS A 180 -7.23 -25.36 -6.67
N ASP A 181 -7.98 -24.68 -7.53
CA ASP A 181 -8.17 -25.06 -8.93
C ASP A 181 -6.85 -25.06 -9.70
N MET A 182 -5.99 -24.07 -9.46
CA MET A 182 -4.66 -24.01 -10.06
C MET A 182 -3.74 -25.12 -9.59
N LYS A 183 -3.76 -25.46 -8.30
CA LYS A 183 -3.05 -26.65 -7.80
C LYS A 183 -3.57 -27.90 -8.52
N HIS A 184 -4.88 -28.10 -8.60
CA HIS A 184 -5.47 -29.27 -9.26
C HIS A 184 -5.00 -29.39 -10.72
N ILE A 185 -5.07 -28.31 -11.50
CA ILE A 185 -4.62 -28.30 -12.90
C ILE A 185 -3.14 -28.64 -13.05
N LEU A 186 -2.30 -28.22 -12.10
CA LEU A 186 -0.85 -28.38 -12.19
C LEU A 186 -0.31 -29.71 -11.62
N PHE A 187 -1.09 -30.39 -10.78
CA PHE A 187 -0.70 -31.63 -10.10
C PHE A 187 -1.48 -32.86 -10.54
N ASN A 188 -2.70 -32.67 -11.03
CA ASN A 188 -3.55 -33.72 -11.55
C ASN A 188 -3.80 -33.45 -13.04
N GLU A 189 -2.77 -33.67 -13.87
CA GLU A 189 -3.01 -33.90 -15.30
C GLU A 189 -3.57 -35.33 -15.45
N GLU A 190 -4.73 -35.46 -16.09
CA GLU A 190 -5.11 -36.69 -16.81
C GLU A 190 -4.16 -36.94 -17.98
#